data_AF-A0A952PSM6-F1
#
_entry.id   AF-A0A952PSM6-F1
#
_cell.length_a   1.000
_cell.length_b   1.000
_cell.length_c   1.000
_cell.angle_alpha   90.00
_cell.angle_beta   90.00
_cell.angle_gamma   90.00
#
_symmetry.space_group_name_H-M   'P 1'
#
loop_
_entity.id
_entity.type
_entity.pdbx_description
1 polymer ?
#
loop_
_entity_poly.entity_id
_entity_poly.type
_entity_poly.pdbx_seq_one_letter_code
_entity_poly.pdbx_strand_id
1 'polypeptide(L)' 'MLRALDEYAITGVKTTIPFHQKVLNHAVFQQGEVSTDFIEKYMTPAKVK' A
#
# COMPACT_ATOMS: atom_id res chain seq x y z
N MET A 1 -6.51 -9.42 6.09
CA MET A 1 -5.33 -8.52 6.18
C MET A 1 -5.74 -7.06 6.38
N LEU A 2 -6.60 -6.48 5.52
CA LEU A 2 -7.08 -5.09 5.66
C LEU A 2 -7.68 -4.76 7.04
N ARG A 3 -8.58 -5.62 7.54
CA ARG A 3 -9.18 -5.46 8.88
C ARG A 3 -8.14 -5.40 10.00
N ALA A 4 -7.12 -6.26 9.94
CA ALA A 4 -6.06 -6.26 10.95
C ALA A 4 -5.22 -4.98 10.93
N LEU A 5 -5.01 -4.37 9.75
CA LEU A 5 -4.34 -3.08 9.63
C LEU A 5 -5.22 -1.91 10.10
N ASP A 6 -6.54 -2.04 10.00
CA ASP A 6 -7.51 -1.03 10.44
C ASP A 6 -7.69 -1.03 11.96
N GLU A 7 -7.67 -2.21 12.57
CA GLU A 7 -7.73 -2.40 14.03
C GLU A 7 -6.38 -2.08 14.73
N TYR A 8 -5.31 -1.85 13.96
CA TYR A 8 -3.98 -1.59 14.50
C TYR A 8 -3.84 -0.13 14.98
N ALA A 9 -3.95 0.08 16.30
CA ALA A 9 -3.77 1.40 16.92
C ALA A 9 -2.30 1.62 17.33
N ILE A 10 -1.60 2.54 16.65
CA ILE A 10 -0.24 2.97 17.00
C ILE A 10 -0.24 4.49 17.16
N THR A 11 0.23 4.96 18.32
CA THR A 11 0.31 6.40 18.65
C THR A 11 1.76 6.84 18.85
N GLY A 12 2.07 8.10 18.52
CA GLY A 12 3.37 8.72 18.80
C GLY A 12 4.45 8.51 17.74
N VAL A 13 4.21 7.66 16.74
CA VAL A 13 5.12 7.47 15.60
C VAL A 13 4.35 7.32 14.29
N LYS A 14 4.95 7.76 13.18
CA LYS A 14 4.42 7.51 11.84
C LYS A 14 4.67 6.06 11.45
N THR A 15 3.70 5.44 10.79
CA THR A 15 3.78 4.04 10.37
C THR A 15 3.55 3.91 8.86
N THR A 16 3.93 2.77 8.30
CA THR A 16 3.69 2.44 6.89
C THR A 16 2.32 1.78 6.67
N ILE A 17 1.47 1.71 7.69
CA ILE A 17 0.12 1.11 7.62
C ILE A 17 -0.72 1.74 6.49
N PRO A 18 -0.79 3.08 6.34
CA PRO A 18 -1.59 3.69 5.26
C PRO A 18 -1.10 3.29 3.86
N PHE A 19 0.20 3.04 3.70
CA PHE A 19 0.76 2.59 2.44
C PHE A 19 0.35 1.14 2.14
N HIS A 20 0.45 0.24 3.11
CA HIS A 20 0.04 -1.16 2.94
C HIS A 20 -1.46 -1.27 2.68
N GLN A 21 -2.30 -0.45 3.33
CA GLN A 21 -3.73 -0.39 3.04
C GLN A 21 -4.01 0.02 1.58
N LYS A 22 -3.26 0.98 1.02
CA LYS A 22 -3.39 1.36 -0.40
C LYS A 22 -2.99 0.23 -1.34
N VAL A 23 -1.89 -0.47 -1.06
CA VAL A 23 -1.43 -1.61 -1.86
C VAL A 23 -2.48 -2.73 -1.85
N LEU A 24 -2.98 -3.11 -0.67
CA LEU A 24 -3.97 -4.18 -0.53
C LEU A 24 -5.34 -3.86 -1.14
N ASN A 25 -5.68 -2.58 -1.26
CA ASN A 25 -6.91 -2.12 -1.94
C ASN A 25 -6.72 -1.91 -3.45
N HIS A 26 -5.52 -2.08 -4.00
CA HIS A 26 -5.28 -1.89 -5.43
C HIS A 26 -5.80 -3.08 -6.23
N ALA A 27 -6.56 -2.84 -7.30
CA ALA A 27 -7.22 -3.88 -8.10
C ALA A 27 -6.23 -4.92 -8.66
N VAL A 28 -5.09 -4.47 -9.20
CA VAL A 28 -4.02 -5.34 -9.73
C VAL A 28 -3.43 -6.24 -8.63
N PHE A 29 -3.36 -5.72 -7.39
CA PHE A 29 -2.89 -6.50 -6.25
C PHE A 29 -3.92 -7.57 -5.84
N GLN A 30 -5.21 -7.24 -5.87
CA GLN A 30 -6.29 -8.17 -5.56
C GLN A 30 -6.47 -9.27 -6.62
N GLN A 31 -6.18 -8.95 -7.89
CA GLN A 31 -6.19 -9.91 -9.00
C GLN A 31 -5.00 -10.87 -8.97
N GLY A 32 -3.97 -10.59 -8.16
CA GLY A 32 -2.75 -11.40 -8.07
C GLY A 32 -1.74 -11.17 -9.20
N GLU A 33 -2.01 -10.22 -10.10
CA GLU A 33 -1.10 -9.83 -11.20
C GLU A 33 0.00 -8.88 -10.70
N VAL A 34 0.76 -9.33 -9.70
CA VAL A 34 1.83 -8.56 -9.07
C VAL A 34 3.21 -9.01 -9.56
N SER A 35 4.14 -8.06 -9.65
CA SER A 35 5.53 -8.31 -10.04
C SER A 35 6.46 -7.49 -9.14
N THR A 36 7.77 -7.72 -9.22
CA THR A 36 8.78 -6.99 -8.43
C THR A 36 8.73 -5.48 -8.64
N ASP A 37 8.35 -5.02 -9.82
CA ASP A 37 8.29 -3.59 -10.17
C ASP A 37 6.91 -2.96 -9.89
N PHE A 38 6.02 -3.67 -9.19
CA PHE A 38 4.65 -3.22 -8.93
C PHE A 38 4.61 -1.85 -8.24
N ILE A 39 5.46 -1.64 -7.24
CA ILE A 39 5.53 -0.37 -6.51
C ILE A 39 5.96 0.78 -7.44
N GLU A 40 6.97 0.54 -8.28
CA GLU A 40 7.45 1.54 -9.23
C GLU A 40 6.38 1.92 -10.26
N LYS A 41 5.63 0.93 -10.75
CA LYS A 41 4.60 1.10 -11.79
C LYS A 41 3.32 1.76 -11.27
N TYR A 42 2.88 1.45 -10.05
CA TYR A 42 1.54 1.81 -9.58
C TYR A 42 1.51 2.69 -8.33
N MET A 43 2.61 2.79 -7.58
CA MET A 43 2.62 3.46 -6.27
C MET A 43 3.58 4.67 -6.20
N THR A 44 4.38 4.90 -7.24
CA THR A 44 5.26 6.08 -7.31
C THR A 44 4.45 7.31 -7.74
N PRO A 45 4.46 8.41 -6.97
CA PRO A 45 3.91 9.67 -7.45
C PRO A 45 4.72 10.10 -8.68
N ALA A 46 4.03 10.49 -9.75
CA ALA A 46 4.65 10.98 -10.99
C ALA A 46 5.74 11.98 -10.62
N LYS A 47 6.99 11.71 -11.05
CA LYS A 47 8.15 12.57 -10.82
C LYS A 47 7.75 14.01 -11.13
N VAL A 48 7.59 14.83 -10.09
CA VAL A 48 7.53 16.29 -10.24
C VAL A 48 8.89 16.67 -10.81
N LYS A 49 8.90 17.02 -12.10
CA LYS A 49 10.04 17.64 -12.76
C LYS A 49 10.30 19.01 -12.17
#